data_AF-A0A8T2R962-F1
#
_entry.id   AF-A0A8T2R962-F1
#
_cell.length_a   1.000
_cell.length_b   1.000
_cell.length_c   1.000
_cell.angle_alpha   90.00
_cell.angle_beta   90.00
_cell.angle_gamma   90.00
#
_symmetry.space_group_name_H-M   'P 1'
#
loop_
_entity.id
_entity.type
_entity.pdbx_description
1 polymer ?
#
loop_
_entity_poly.entity_id
_entity_poly.type
_entity_poly.pdbx_seq_one_letter_code
_entity_poly.pdbx_strand_id
1 'polypeptide(L)'
;MWLKFLLIWRFFRFWALVGGVEAVENMPVCINNCYDIEGFWKSWHASFNRWLVRYLYIPLGGHHWRLLNIWVIFTFVAVWHDLEWRLLSWAWVTCLIMVPELVVKFLTRKTSLRKLQESTFYGELCAIGGAISITGLMIANLIGFVVGPDRMHWLLQTLANTNNITTSLGVLLSFYIGTKLMFHIEELKALYQSRNKQQIE
;
A
#
# COMPACT_ATOMS: atom_id res chain seq x y z
N MET A 1 12.05 12.07 1.15
CA MET A 1 12.25 10.89 2.03
C MET A 1 12.47 9.61 1.22
N TRP A 2 11.56 9.24 0.31
CA TRP A 2 11.63 7.99 -0.47
C TRP A 2 12.90 7.83 -1.32
N LEU A 3 13.34 8.88 -2.01
CA LEU A 3 14.58 8.87 -2.81
C LEU A 3 15.81 8.51 -1.95
N LYS A 4 15.86 8.96 -0.69
CA LYS A 4 16.95 8.62 0.24
C LYS A 4 17.05 7.12 0.43
N PHE A 5 15.94 6.46 0.76
CA PHE A 5 15.91 5.01 0.95
C PHE A 5 16.20 4.24 -0.35
N LEU A 6 15.71 4.74 -1.49
CA LEU A 6 15.94 4.11 -2.79
C LEU A 6 17.43 4.07 -3.10
N LEU A 7 18.11 5.22 -2.92
CA LEU A 7 19.55 5.33 -3.15
C LEU A 7 20.34 4.44 -2.20
N ILE A 8 20.02 4.47 -0.90
CA ILE A 8 20.72 3.66 0.11
C ILE A 8 20.57 2.17 -0.21
N TRP A 9 19.36 1.68 -0.47
CA TRP A 9 19.13 0.25 -0.74
C TRP A 9 19.77 -0.21 -2.04
N ARG A 10 19.68 0.59 -3.12
CA ARG A 10 20.31 0.24 -4.40
C ARG A 10 21.82 0.30 -4.34
N PHE A 11 22.39 1.22 -3.55
CA PHE A 11 23.83 1.26 -3.30
C PHE A 11 24.32 -0.04 -2.67
N PHE A 12 23.68 -0.51 -1.59
CA PHE A 12 24.07 -1.77 -0.96
C PHE A 12 23.80 -2.98 -1.85
N ARG A 13 22.69 -2.99 -2.60
CA ARG A 13 22.40 -4.05 -3.56
C ARG A 13 23.44 -4.12 -4.67
N PHE A 14 23.91 -2.98 -5.18
CA PHE A 14 24.99 -2.92 -6.17
C PHE A 14 26.25 -3.63 -5.66
N TRP A 15 26.69 -3.30 -4.45
CA TRP A 15 27.87 -3.95 -3.85
C TRP A 15 27.67 -5.44 -3.56
N ALA A 16 26.46 -5.85 -3.16
CA ALA A 16 26.13 -7.27 -3.02
C ALA A 16 26.26 -8.01 -4.36
N LEU A 17 25.77 -7.43 -5.46
CA LEU A 17 25.89 -8.00 -6.80
C LEU A 17 27.34 -8.07 -7.27
N VAL A 18 28.16 -7.04 -6.99
CA VAL A 18 29.61 -7.08 -7.26
C VAL A 18 30.29 -8.24 -6.50
N GLY A 19 29.83 -8.53 -5.28
CA GLY A 19 30.26 -9.68 -4.49
C GLY A 19 29.64 -11.03 -4.89
N GLY A 20 28.84 -11.09 -5.96
CA GLY A 20 28.17 -12.32 -6.41
C GLY A 20 26.94 -12.73 -5.60
N VAL A 21 26.41 -11.86 -4.74
CA VAL A 21 25.23 -12.11 -3.90
C VAL A 21 24.02 -11.37 -4.47
N GLU A 22 23.00 -12.13 -4.90
CA GLU A 22 21.74 -11.55 -5.38
C GLU A 22 20.84 -11.11 -4.21
N ALA A 23 21.07 -9.88 -3.74
CA ALA A 23 20.20 -9.26 -2.75
C ALA A 23 18.85 -8.83 -3.34
N VAL A 24 17.80 -8.95 -2.52
CA VAL A 24 16.43 -8.56 -2.87
C VAL A 24 16.34 -7.05 -3.11
N GLU A 25 15.70 -6.64 -4.21
CA GLU A 25 15.39 -5.24 -4.48
C GLU A 25 14.29 -4.74 -3.54
N ASN A 26 14.57 -3.68 -2.77
CA ASN A 26 13.68 -3.20 -1.71
C ASN A 26 12.61 -2.21 -2.18
N MET A 27 12.72 -1.66 -3.40
CA MET A 27 11.65 -0.91 -4.06
C MET A 27 11.50 -1.39 -5.50
N PRO A 28 10.87 -2.55 -5.72
CA PRO A 28 10.64 -3.08 -7.06
C PRO A 28 9.58 -2.28 -7.84
N VAL A 29 8.69 -1.59 -7.13
CA VAL A 29 7.63 -0.74 -7.71
C VAL A 29 7.84 0.70 -7.23
N CYS A 30 7.61 1.65 -8.14
CA CYS A 30 7.58 3.07 -7.77
C CYS A 30 6.40 3.35 -6.85
N ILE A 31 6.60 4.12 -5.78
CA ILE A 31 5.55 4.46 -4.81
C ILE A 31 4.38 5.21 -5.46
N ASN A 32 4.68 6.04 -6.45
CA ASN A 32 3.66 6.72 -7.24
C ASN A 32 2.88 5.78 -8.17
N ASN A 33 3.21 4.49 -8.21
CA ASN A 33 2.51 3.45 -8.95
C ASN A 33 1.96 2.37 -7.99
N CYS A 34 1.64 2.75 -6.76
CA CYS A 34 0.97 1.90 -5.77
C CYS A 34 -0.42 2.46 -5.49
N TYR A 35 -1.47 1.73 -5.86
CA TYR A 35 -2.85 2.13 -5.64
C TYR A 35 -3.54 1.37 -4.50
N ASP A 36 -2.95 0.30 -3.99
CA ASP A 36 -3.46 -0.47 -2.84
C ASP A 36 -2.42 -0.56 -1.72
N ILE A 37 -2.89 -0.52 -0.47
CA ILE A 37 -2.04 -0.48 0.73
C ILE A 37 -1.29 -1.80 0.90
N GLU A 38 -1.94 -2.93 0.61
CA GLU A 38 -1.28 -4.23 0.68
C GLU A 38 -0.10 -4.33 -0.30
N GLY A 39 -0.30 -3.94 -1.56
CA GLY A 39 0.72 -3.90 -2.61
C GLY A 39 1.84 -2.92 -2.28
N PHE A 40 1.49 -1.77 -1.72
CA PHE A 40 2.47 -0.81 -1.19
C PHE A 40 3.37 -1.48 -0.15
N TRP A 41 2.83 -2.14 0.88
CA TRP A 41 3.65 -2.76 1.95
C TRP A 41 4.46 -3.98 1.51
N LYS A 42 4.03 -4.68 0.46
CA LYS A 42 4.82 -5.76 -0.14
C LYS A 42 5.99 -5.26 -0.96
N SER A 43 5.82 -4.10 -1.58
CA SER A 43 6.82 -3.49 -2.46
C SER A 43 7.76 -2.56 -1.70
N TRP A 44 7.27 -1.90 -0.65
CA TRP A 44 8.06 -1.04 0.20
C TRP A 44 8.90 -1.87 1.17
N HIS A 45 10.24 -1.73 1.11
CA HIS A 45 11.18 -2.49 1.92
C HIS A 45 10.97 -4.01 1.76
N ALA A 46 10.91 -4.47 0.51
CA ALA A 46 10.47 -5.83 0.17
C ALA A 46 11.27 -6.95 0.87
N SER A 47 12.57 -6.76 1.16
CA SER A 47 13.36 -7.74 1.92
C SER A 47 12.86 -7.89 3.36
N PHE A 48 12.53 -6.80 4.03
CA PHE A 48 11.96 -6.81 5.37
C PHE A 48 10.54 -7.37 5.37
N ASN A 49 9.73 -7.04 4.36
CA ASN A 49 8.42 -7.67 4.20
C ASN A 49 8.54 -9.20 4.07
N ARG A 50 9.48 -9.72 3.27
CA ARG A 50 9.75 -11.16 3.16
C ARG A 50 10.14 -11.78 4.50
N TRP A 51 10.95 -11.07 5.30
CA TRP A 51 11.32 -11.51 6.64
C TRP A 51 10.09 -11.59 7.56
N LEU A 52 9.27 -10.53 7.61
CA LEU A 52 8.02 -10.50 8.40
C LEU A 52 7.07 -11.62 7.97
N VAL A 53 6.95 -11.87 6.67
CA VAL A 53 6.10 -12.95 6.15
C VAL A 53 6.61 -14.31 6.65
N ARG A 54 7.90 -14.56 6.51
CA ARG A 54 8.51 -15.86 6.85
C ARG A 54 8.51 -16.15 8.35
N TYR A 55 8.84 -15.15 9.16
CA TYR A 55 9.13 -15.35 10.58
C TYR A 55 8.02 -14.90 11.52
N LEU A 56 7.03 -14.15 11.04
CA LEU A 56 5.92 -13.68 11.86
C LEU A 56 4.57 -14.12 11.26
N TYR A 57 4.28 -13.74 10.02
CA TYR A 57 2.98 -14.01 9.40
C TYR A 57 2.67 -15.51 9.25
N ILE A 58 3.58 -16.29 8.68
CA ILE A 58 3.38 -17.73 8.46
C ILE A 58 3.24 -18.49 9.80
N PRO A 59 4.12 -18.30 10.80
CA PRO A 59 3.97 -18.93 12.10
C PRO A 59 2.66 -18.58 12.83
N LEU A 60 2.11 -17.38 12.62
CA LEU A 60 0.80 -16.96 13.18
C LEU A 60 -0.41 -17.52 12.41
N GLY A 61 -0.23 -18.55 11.56
CA GLY A 61 -1.30 -19.20 10.79
C GLY A 61 -1.69 -18.46 9.50
N GLY A 62 -0.86 -17.52 9.04
CA GLY A 62 -0.90 -16.98 7.69
C GLY A 62 -2.26 -16.44 7.25
N HIS A 63 -2.80 -16.98 6.16
CA HIS A 63 -4.04 -16.49 5.55
C HIS A 63 -5.27 -16.68 6.45
N HIS A 64 -5.29 -17.70 7.31
CA HIS A 64 -6.44 -17.98 8.18
C HIS A 64 -6.66 -16.85 9.19
N TRP A 65 -5.59 -16.34 9.79
CA TRP A 65 -5.62 -15.26 10.78
C TRP A 65 -5.21 -13.90 10.20
N ARG A 66 -5.38 -13.70 8.88
CA ARG A 66 -4.87 -12.52 8.17
C ARG A 66 -5.24 -11.19 8.83
N LEU A 67 -6.48 -11.04 9.27
CA LEU A 67 -6.96 -9.79 9.90
C LEU A 67 -6.37 -9.55 11.29
N LEU A 68 -6.01 -10.59 12.04
CA LEU A 68 -5.31 -10.45 13.32
C LEU A 68 -3.82 -10.24 13.11
N ASN A 69 -3.24 -10.96 12.16
CA ASN A 69 -1.81 -10.92 11.86
C ASN A 69 -1.33 -9.53 11.48
N ILE A 70 -2.14 -8.73 10.77
CA ILE A 70 -1.76 -7.35 10.45
C ILE A 70 -1.51 -6.51 11.71
N TRP A 71 -2.33 -6.64 12.76
CA TRP A 71 -2.16 -5.86 13.99
C TRP A 71 -0.88 -6.24 14.71
N VAL A 72 -0.61 -7.55 14.82
CA VAL A 72 0.63 -8.05 15.44
C VAL A 72 1.85 -7.61 14.66
N ILE A 73 1.83 -7.73 13.33
CA ILE A 73 2.94 -7.36 12.45
C ILE A 73 3.20 -5.86 12.52
N PHE A 74 2.19 -5.00 12.35
CA PHE A 74 2.39 -3.56 12.39
C PHE A 74 2.81 -3.05 13.78
N THR A 75 2.32 -3.68 14.85
CA THR A 75 2.79 -3.39 16.21
C THR A 75 4.26 -3.76 16.37
N PHE A 76 4.67 -4.95 15.89
CA PHE A 76 6.07 -5.34 15.88
C PHE A 76 6.92 -4.36 15.06
N VAL A 77 6.46 -3.92 13.89
CA VAL A 77 7.18 -2.95 13.05
C VAL A 77 7.36 -1.62 13.77
N ALA A 78 6.33 -1.12 14.47
CA ALA A 78 6.45 0.10 15.26
C ALA A 78 7.52 -0.06 16.35
N VAL A 79 7.43 -1.12 17.15
CA VAL A 79 8.39 -1.41 18.24
C VAL A 79 9.80 -1.67 17.72
N TRP A 80 9.95 -2.29 16.56
CA TRP A 80 11.25 -2.53 15.92
C TRP A 80 11.94 -1.23 15.50
N HIS A 81 11.15 -0.20 15.16
CA HIS A 81 11.68 1.12 14.84
C HIS A 81 12.03 1.92 16.10
N ASP A 82 11.06 2.12 16.99
CA ASP A 82 11.26 2.76 18.31
C ASP A 82 10.01 2.58 19.18
N LEU A 83 10.16 2.66 20.51
CA LEU A 83 9.04 2.60 21.46
C LEU A 83 8.43 4.00 21.69
N GLU A 84 7.97 4.62 20.60
CA GLU A 84 7.26 5.90 20.65
C GLU A 84 5.75 5.72 20.39
N TRP A 85 4.93 6.39 21.20
CA TRP A 85 3.47 6.42 21.01
C TRP A 85 3.04 6.89 19.61
N ARG A 86 3.86 7.74 18.97
CA ARG A 86 3.64 8.22 17.61
C ARG A 86 3.70 7.10 16.57
N LEU A 87 4.70 6.22 16.68
CA LEU A 87 4.87 5.07 15.78
C LEU A 87 3.81 4.00 16.03
N LEU A 88 3.44 3.77 17.30
CA LEU A 88 2.39 2.83 17.63
C LEU A 88 1.02 3.30 17.11
N SER A 89 0.71 4.60 17.28
CA SER A 89 -0.51 5.21 16.74
C SER A 89 -0.54 5.14 15.21
N TRP A 90 0.58 5.42 14.55
CA TRP A 90 0.73 5.27 13.11
C TRP A 90 0.44 3.84 12.64
N ALA A 91 0.99 2.84 13.32
CA ALA A 91 0.79 1.43 13.00
C ALA A 91 -0.69 1.03 13.09
N TRP A 92 -1.37 1.43 14.16
CA TRP A 92 -2.79 1.09 14.37
C TRP A 92 -3.73 1.84 13.43
N VAL A 93 -3.47 3.13 13.17
CA VAL A 93 -4.23 3.89 12.15
C VAL A 93 -4.04 3.27 10.77
N THR A 94 -2.81 2.85 10.43
CA THR A 94 -2.54 2.14 9.17
C THR A 94 -3.32 0.82 9.09
N CYS A 95 -3.38 0.04 10.19
CA CYS A 95 -4.19 -1.18 10.24
C CYS A 95 -5.68 -0.88 10.02
N LEU A 96 -6.23 0.13 10.69
CA LEU A 96 -7.64 0.53 10.54
C LEU A 96 -7.99 0.89 9.09
N ILE A 97 -7.10 1.59 8.40
CA ILE A 97 -7.30 1.99 7.00
C ILE A 97 -7.13 0.79 6.06
N MET A 98 -6.23 -0.16 6.39
CA MET A 98 -5.98 -1.35 5.57
C MET A 98 -7.09 -2.40 5.68
N VAL A 99 -7.76 -2.54 6.84
CA VAL A 99 -8.79 -3.58 7.06
C VAL A 99 -9.92 -3.56 6.00
N PRO A 100 -10.56 -2.41 5.68
CA PRO A 100 -11.58 -2.34 4.63
C PRO A 100 -11.09 -2.88 3.28
N GLU A 101 -9.87 -2.50 2.87
CA GLU A 101 -9.27 -2.99 1.61
C GLU A 101 -9.13 -4.52 1.62
N LEU A 102 -8.66 -5.09 2.74
CA LEU A 102 -8.50 -6.54 2.88
C LEU A 102 -9.84 -7.28 2.85
N VAL A 103 -10.86 -6.73 3.49
CA VAL A 103 -12.22 -7.30 3.50
C VAL A 103 -12.80 -7.26 2.09
N VAL A 104 -12.70 -6.13 1.39
CA VAL A 104 -13.17 -6.00 0.00
C VAL A 104 -12.46 -7.03 -0.90
N LYS A 105 -11.13 -7.14 -0.82
CA LYS A 105 -10.36 -8.14 -1.58
C LYS A 105 -10.73 -9.58 -1.24
N PHE A 106 -11.05 -9.87 0.02
CA PHE A 106 -11.48 -11.21 0.43
C PHE A 106 -12.87 -11.54 -0.12
N LEU A 107 -13.82 -10.62 -0.02
CA LEU A 107 -15.18 -10.79 -0.53
C LEU A 107 -15.21 -10.91 -2.05
N THR A 108 -14.45 -10.08 -2.77
CA THR A 108 -14.37 -10.15 -4.24
C THR A 108 -13.71 -11.44 -4.73
N ARG A 109 -12.77 -12.02 -3.98
CA ARG A 109 -12.17 -13.33 -4.31
C ARG A 109 -13.07 -14.53 -4.03
N LYS A 110 -13.87 -14.48 -2.96
CA LYS A 110 -14.72 -15.61 -2.53
C LYS A 110 -16.03 -15.71 -3.33
N THR A 111 -16.53 -14.60 -3.86
CA THR A 111 -17.85 -14.54 -4.49
C THR A 111 -17.77 -14.80 -6.00
N SER A 112 -18.82 -15.41 -6.55
CA SER A 112 -19.10 -15.55 -8.00
C SER A 112 -19.41 -14.19 -8.68
N LEU A 113 -18.67 -13.13 -8.36
CA LEU A 113 -18.81 -11.78 -8.94
C LEU A 113 -17.93 -11.59 -10.18
N ARG A 114 -17.53 -12.67 -10.85
CA ARG A 114 -16.73 -12.60 -12.09
C ARG A 114 -17.40 -11.72 -13.15
N LYS A 115 -18.73 -11.76 -13.21
CA LYS A 115 -19.54 -10.91 -14.10
C LYS A 115 -19.50 -9.42 -13.74
N LEU A 116 -19.33 -9.08 -12.45
CA LEU A 116 -19.14 -7.69 -12.01
C LEU A 116 -17.70 -7.22 -12.27
N GLN A 117 -16.71 -8.10 -12.12
CA GLN A 117 -15.30 -7.81 -12.41
C GLN A 117 -15.07 -7.45 -13.89
N GLU A 118 -15.87 -7.99 -14.80
CA GLU A 118 -15.86 -7.65 -16.23
C GLU A 118 -16.57 -6.33 -16.56
N SER A 119 -17.26 -5.72 -15.59
CA SER A 119 -17.96 -4.44 -15.80
C SER A 119 -17.00 -3.26 -15.66
N THR A 120 -17.16 -2.25 -16.51
CA THR A 120 -16.49 -0.95 -16.39
C THR A 120 -16.74 -0.29 -15.02
N PHE A 121 -17.90 -0.55 -14.41
CA PHE A 121 -18.25 -0.05 -13.09
C PHE A 121 -17.33 -0.57 -11.97
N TYR A 122 -16.83 -1.80 -12.08
CA TYR A 122 -15.89 -2.35 -11.10
C TYR A 122 -14.53 -1.64 -11.15
N GLY A 123 -14.09 -1.26 -12.36
CA GLY A 123 -12.89 -0.43 -12.54
C GLY A 123 -13.02 0.94 -11.87
N GLU A 124 -14.20 1.57 -11.97
CA GLU A 124 -14.49 2.84 -11.28
C GLU A 124 -14.42 2.70 -9.76
N LEU A 125 -15.02 1.65 -9.21
CA LEU A 125 -14.98 1.37 -7.78
C LEU A 125 -13.55 1.09 -7.29
N CYS A 126 -12.75 0.36 -8.07
CA CYS A 126 -11.34 0.13 -7.75
C CYS A 126 -10.54 1.45 -7.77
N ALA A 127 -10.81 2.33 -8.73
CA ALA A 127 -10.13 3.63 -8.81
C ALA A 127 -10.46 4.54 -7.63
N ILE A 128 -11.72 4.58 -7.22
CA ILE A 128 -12.16 5.29 -6.01
C ILE A 128 -11.52 4.66 -4.77
N GLY A 129 -11.54 3.32 -4.67
CA GLY A 129 -10.92 2.59 -3.58
C GLY A 129 -9.42 2.86 -3.45
N GLY A 130 -8.71 2.94 -4.56
CA GLY A 130 -7.28 3.28 -4.56
C GLY A 130 -7.02 4.72 -4.15
N ALA A 131 -7.82 5.68 -4.62
CA ALA A 131 -7.73 7.07 -4.19
C ALA A 131 -7.93 7.23 -2.67
N ILE A 132 -8.92 6.53 -2.12
CA ILE A 132 -9.18 6.48 -0.67
C ILE A 132 -8.01 5.85 0.07
N SER A 133 -7.46 4.76 -0.47
CA SER A 133 -6.33 4.03 0.12
C SER A 133 -5.07 4.88 0.19
N ILE A 134 -4.72 5.58 -0.90
CA ILE A 134 -3.60 6.53 -0.96
C ILE A 134 -3.81 7.66 0.05
N THR A 135 -5.00 8.27 0.04
CA THR A 135 -5.33 9.38 0.95
C THR A 135 -5.25 8.93 2.41
N GLY A 136 -5.79 7.76 2.72
CA GLY A 136 -5.74 7.17 4.05
C GLY A 136 -4.30 6.93 4.51
N LEU A 137 -3.45 6.35 3.67
CA LEU A 137 -2.04 6.13 3.99
C LEU A 137 -1.29 7.46 4.20
N MET A 138 -1.61 8.51 3.44
CA MET A 138 -1.06 9.84 3.66
C MET A 138 -1.50 10.43 5.01
N ILE A 139 -2.78 10.29 5.38
CA ILE A 139 -3.30 10.71 6.68
C ILE A 139 -2.60 9.95 7.81
N ALA A 140 -2.46 8.62 7.68
CA ALA A 140 -1.74 7.81 8.67
C ALA A 140 -0.30 8.32 8.87
N ASN A 141 0.43 8.55 7.77
CA ASN A 141 1.80 9.08 7.82
C ASN A 141 1.87 10.48 8.44
N LEU A 142 0.90 11.36 8.17
CA LEU A 142 0.81 12.68 8.80
C LEU A 142 0.59 12.55 10.32
N ILE A 143 -0.31 11.67 10.76
CA ILE A 143 -0.57 11.41 12.18
C ILE A 143 0.71 10.89 12.86
N GLY A 144 1.38 9.91 12.27
CA GLY A 144 2.61 9.33 12.81
C GLY A 144 3.75 10.33 12.93
N PHE A 145 4.11 10.94 11.81
CA PHE A 145 5.40 11.64 11.69
C PHE A 145 5.34 13.16 11.85
N VAL A 146 4.14 13.76 11.77
CA VAL A 146 3.99 15.24 11.82
C VAL A 146 3.09 15.69 12.97
N VAL A 147 1.85 15.20 13.00
CA VAL A 147 0.81 15.73 13.89
C VAL A 147 0.90 15.15 15.30
N GLY A 148 1.14 13.85 15.43
CA GLY A 148 1.07 13.11 16.69
C GLY A 148 -0.36 12.65 17.03
N PRO A 149 -0.52 11.70 17.96
CA PRO A 149 -1.82 11.14 18.33
C PRO A 149 -2.77 12.16 18.96
N ASP A 150 -2.25 13.06 19.80
CA ASP A 150 -3.07 14.02 20.56
C ASP A 150 -3.88 14.95 19.65
N ARG A 151 -3.34 15.27 18.47
CA ARG A 151 -3.95 16.20 17.49
C ARG A 151 -4.59 15.49 16.29
N MET A 152 -4.79 14.18 16.34
CA MET A 152 -5.43 13.43 15.25
C MET A 152 -6.85 13.96 14.97
N HIS A 153 -7.64 14.20 16.01
CA HIS A 153 -8.99 14.74 15.90
C HIS A 153 -9.01 16.10 15.18
N TRP A 154 -8.07 16.98 15.51
CA TRP A 154 -7.91 18.28 14.85
C TRP A 154 -7.60 18.14 13.36
N LEU A 155 -6.74 17.19 12.97
CA LEU A 155 -6.42 16.92 11.56
C LEU A 155 -7.69 16.48 10.80
N LEU A 156 -8.44 15.53 11.35
CA LEU A 156 -9.67 15.02 10.72
C LEU A 156 -10.73 16.12 10.59
N GLN A 157 -10.91 16.93 11.63
CA GLN A 157 -11.82 18.09 11.58
C GLN A 157 -11.36 19.12 10.56
N THR A 158 -10.05 19.36 10.44
CA THR A 158 -9.49 20.30 9.45
C THR A 158 -9.77 19.83 8.03
N LEU A 159 -9.64 18.54 7.76
CA LEU A 159 -9.94 17.93 6.45
C LEU A 159 -11.45 17.92 6.14
N ALA A 160 -12.29 17.78 7.17
CA ALA A 160 -13.74 17.75 7.07
C ALA A 160 -14.40 19.13 7.15
N ASN A 161 -13.64 20.19 7.42
CA ASN A 161 -14.15 21.56 7.51
C ASN A 161 -14.67 22.02 6.14
N THR A 162 -15.84 22.67 6.11
CA THR A 162 -16.50 23.16 4.89
C THR A 162 -15.63 24.12 4.08
N ASN A 163 -14.76 24.89 4.74
CA ASN A 163 -13.83 25.79 4.04
C ASN A 163 -12.73 25.03 3.28
N ASN A 164 -12.35 23.83 3.76
CA ASN A 164 -11.28 23.02 3.18
C ASN A 164 -11.81 21.87 2.32
N ILE A 165 -13.12 21.62 2.33
CA ILE A 165 -13.72 20.47 1.66
C ILE A 165 -13.46 20.48 0.15
N THR A 166 -13.43 21.67 -0.47
CA THR A 166 -13.09 21.82 -1.89
C THR A 166 -11.67 21.35 -2.18
N THR A 167 -10.72 21.68 -1.31
CA THR A 167 -9.33 21.21 -1.42
C THR A 167 -9.25 19.70 -1.18
N SER A 168 -9.91 19.18 -0.15
CA SER A 168 -9.97 17.74 0.14
C SER A 168 -10.56 16.95 -1.02
N LEU A 169 -11.64 17.43 -1.64
CA LEU A 169 -12.25 16.83 -2.83
C LEU A 169 -11.34 16.93 -4.06
N GLY A 170 -10.65 18.06 -4.25
CA GLY A 170 -9.65 18.22 -5.31
C GLY A 170 -8.50 17.21 -5.19
N VAL A 171 -8.00 16.99 -3.96
CA VAL A 171 -6.98 15.98 -3.68
C VAL A 171 -7.51 14.57 -3.99
N LEU A 172 -8.70 14.21 -3.51
CA LEU A 172 -9.31 12.91 -3.80
C LEU A 172 -9.51 12.69 -5.31
N LEU A 173 -9.99 13.72 -6.03
CA LEU A 173 -10.17 13.66 -7.48
C LEU A 173 -8.83 13.45 -8.20
N SER A 174 -7.78 14.15 -7.79
CA SER A 174 -6.44 13.97 -8.37
C SER A 174 -5.90 12.56 -8.17
N PHE A 175 -6.07 11.97 -6.99
CA PHE A 175 -5.66 10.58 -6.74
C PHE A 175 -6.53 9.58 -7.45
N TYR A 176 -7.82 9.87 -7.64
CA TYR A 176 -8.70 9.05 -8.46
C TYR A 176 -8.25 9.01 -9.93
N ILE A 177 -7.92 10.17 -10.52
CA ILE A 177 -7.37 10.25 -11.88
C ILE A 177 -6.04 9.49 -11.95
N GLY A 178 -5.15 9.70 -10.97
CA GLY A 178 -3.88 8.98 -10.88
C GLY A 178 -4.05 7.46 -10.81
N THR A 179 -4.99 7.00 -9.99
CA THR A 179 -5.30 5.57 -9.85
C THR A 179 -5.87 4.99 -11.14
N LYS A 180 -6.75 5.71 -11.84
CA LYS A 180 -7.24 5.31 -13.17
C LYS A 180 -6.10 5.14 -14.17
N LEU A 181 -5.16 6.09 -14.18
CA LEU A 181 -4.00 6.01 -15.05
C LEU A 181 -3.15 4.77 -14.74
N MET A 182 -2.94 4.44 -13.46
CA MET A 182 -2.21 3.23 -13.06
C MET A 182 -2.89 1.96 -13.58
N PHE A 183 -4.21 1.83 -13.41
CA PHE A 183 -4.95 0.68 -13.95
C PHE A 183 -4.86 0.59 -15.48
N HIS A 184 -4.97 1.71 -16.18
CA HIS A 184 -4.84 1.73 -17.63
C HIS A 184 -3.45 1.30 -18.10
N ILE A 185 -2.39 1.74 -17.41
CA ILE A 185 -1.02 1.30 -17.70
C ILE A 185 -0.85 -0.21 -17.48
N GLU A 186 -1.45 -0.77 -16.44
CA GLU A 186 -1.41 -2.21 -16.18
C GLU A 186 -2.14 -3.03 -17.24
N GLU A 187 -3.31 -2.56 -17.66
CA GLU A 187 -4.07 -3.17 -18.76
C GLU A 187 -3.26 -3.17 -20.07
N LEU A 188 -2.64 -2.05 -20.43
CA LEU A 188 -1.79 -1.95 -21.61
C LEU A 188 -0.58 -2.88 -21.54
N LYS A 189 0.06 -3.01 -20.37
CA LYS A 189 1.16 -3.96 -20.16
C LYS A 189 0.70 -5.41 -20.36
N ALA A 190 -0.47 -5.77 -19.86
CA ALA A 190 -1.03 -7.11 -20.03
C ALA A 190 -1.32 -7.42 -21.51
N LEU A 191 -1.90 -6.47 -22.25
CA LEU A 191 -2.17 -6.59 -23.69
C LEU A 191 -0.88 -6.69 -24.52
N TYR A 192 0.15 -5.93 -24.16
CA TYR A 192 1.45 -6.01 -24.83
C TYR A 192 2.10 -7.39 -24.62
N GLN A 193 2.06 -7.91 -23.39
CA GLN A 193 2.60 -9.23 -23.06
C GLN A 193 1.86 -10.37 -23.76
N SER A 194 0.53 -10.30 -23.88
CA SER A 194 -0.25 -11.32 -24.58
C SER A 194 0.04 -11.34 -26.08
N ARG A 195 0.14 -10.17 -26.71
CA ARG A 195 0.53 -10.04 -28.12
C ARG A 195 1.92 -10.60 -28.40
N ASN A 196 2.91 -10.30 -27.56
CA ASN A 196 4.26 -10.81 -27.75
C ASN A 196 4.34 -12.34 -27.58
N LYS A 197 3.57 -12.93 -26.65
CA LYS A 197 3.50 -14.40 -26.53
C LYS A 197 2.93 -15.06 -27.78
N GLN A 198 1.88 -14.48 -28.36
CA GLN A 198 1.26 -14.98 -29.60
C GLN A 198 2.15 -14.82 -30.84
N GLN A 199 3.20 -13.98 -30.79
CA GLN A 199 4.17 -13.83 -31.89
C GLN A 199 5.35 -14.81 -31.79
N ILE A 200 5.54 -15.46 -30.64
CA ILE A 200 6.64 -16.40 -30.38
C ILE A 200 6.17 -17.86 -30.51
N GLU A 201 4.85 -18.10 -30.44
CA GLU A 201 4.18 -19.37 -30.74
C GLU A 201 3.80 -19.48 -32.23
#